data_AF-A0A328X3Z5-F1
#
_entry.id   AF-A0A328X3Z5-F1
#
_cell.length_a   1.000
_cell.length_b   1.000
_cell.length_c   1.000
_cell.angle_alpha   90.00
_cell.angle_beta   90.00
_cell.angle_gamma   90.00
#
_symmetry.space_group_name_H-M   'P 1'
#
loop_
_entity.id
_entity.type
_entity.pdbx_description
1 polymer ?
#
loop_
_entity_poly.entity_id
_entity_poly.type
_entity_poly.pdbx_seq_one_letter_code
_entity_poly.pdbx_strand_id
1 'polypeptide(L)'
;MHKLTVLLFLLITNLFFGQESKSMEDKILYEKGQAIIALLHEDYYFFENLNSTNLERKKVTQETYNFIVSQALVYFNDLITNYPYSDYYVLALYEKAHFEYQLDNKKAAKEMFLSILNLENNKWKFTINDSLMSLAAIAIEEHEFEQALQYLDRRKSNGLFYFCGNERETTEIRMKNMYDEIQKGLKKK
;
A
#
# COMPACT_ATOMS: atom_id res chain seq x y z
N MET A 1 30.91 -17.56 39.76
CA MET A 1 30.94 -16.97 38.40
C MET A 1 30.26 -17.85 37.35
N HIS A 2 30.45 -19.18 37.33
CA HIS A 2 29.83 -20.05 36.31
C HIS A 2 28.29 -20.05 36.22
N LYS A 3 27.57 -19.86 37.34
CA LYS A 3 26.09 -19.84 37.31
C LYS A 3 25.51 -18.61 36.60
N LEU A 4 26.21 -17.47 36.65
CA LEU A 4 25.76 -16.22 36.01
C LEU A 4 25.95 -16.29 34.48
N THR A 5 27.07 -16.87 34.02
CA THR A 5 27.34 -17.09 32.59
C THR A 5 26.36 -18.08 31.95
N VAL A 6 25.94 -19.12 32.66
CA VAL A 6 24.95 -20.09 32.14
C VAL A 6 23.56 -19.44 32.01
N LEU A 7 23.16 -18.61 32.99
CA LEU A 7 21.90 -17.88 32.93
C LEU A 7 21.89 -16.86 31.78
N LEU A 8 23.00 -16.16 31.56
CA LEU A 8 23.15 -15.22 30.45
C LEU A 8 23.07 -15.94 29.10
N PHE A 9 23.71 -17.10 28.99
CA PHE A 9 23.69 -17.90 27.75
C PHE A 9 22.28 -18.40 27.42
N LEU A 10 21.53 -18.86 28.43
CA LEU A 10 20.13 -19.28 28.26
C LEU A 10 19.19 -18.13 27.87
N LEU A 11 19.42 -16.92 28.38
CA LEU A 11 18.65 -15.74 27.98
C LEU A 11 18.96 -15.33 26.54
N ILE A 12 20.23 -15.39 26.13
CA ILE A 12 20.68 -15.04 24.78
C ILE A 12 20.12 -16.03 23.75
N THR A 13 20.14 -17.34 24.02
CA THR A 13 19.62 -18.34 23.06
C THR A 13 18.11 -18.22 22.85
N ASN A 14 17.32 -17.91 23.88
CA ASN A 14 15.87 -17.71 23.73
C ASN A 14 15.53 -16.45 22.92
N LEU A 15 16.38 -15.41 22.98
CA LEU A 15 16.22 -14.20 22.17
C LEU A 15 16.49 -14.47 20.69
N PHE A 16 17.50 -15.28 20.36
CA PHE A 16 17.84 -15.58 18.97
C PHE A 16 16.87 -16.58 18.30
N PHE A 17 16.46 -17.64 19.00
CA PHE A 17 15.53 -18.64 18.42
C PHE A 17 14.09 -18.14 18.29
N GLY A 18 13.62 -17.24 19.16
CA GLY A 18 12.29 -16.62 19.03
C GLY A 18 12.20 -15.59 17.89
N GLN A 19 13.35 -15.10 17.41
CA GLN A 19 13.41 -14.09 16.35
C GLN A 19 13.32 -14.72 14.95
N GLU A 20 13.93 -15.88 14.72
CA GLU A 20 13.82 -16.60 13.43
C GLU A 20 12.38 -17.07 13.15
N SER A 21 11.66 -17.58 14.14
CA SER A 21 10.27 -18.01 13.93
C SER A 21 9.34 -16.83 13.63
N LYS A 22 9.52 -15.68 14.31
CA LYS A 22 8.75 -14.46 14.05
C LYS A 22 9.03 -13.84 12.68
N SER A 23 10.30 -13.87 12.25
CA SER A 23 10.73 -13.37 10.93
C SER A 23 10.29 -14.26 9.75
N MET A 24 9.78 -15.45 10.03
CA MET A 24 9.16 -16.31 9.02
C MET A 24 7.65 -16.09 8.97
N GLU A 25 7.02 -15.87 10.13
CA GLU A 25 5.57 -15.69 10.23
C GLU A 25 5.10 -14.39 9.58
N ASP A 26 5.79 -13.27 9.80
CA ASP A 26 5.49 -11.98 9.17
C ASP A 26 5.58 -12.07 7.63
N LYS A 27 6.61 -12.71 7.10
CA LYS A 27 6.76 -12.99 5.67
C LYS A 27 5.61 -13.84 5.14
N ILE A 28 5.25 -14.91 5.85
CA ILE A 28 4.14 -15.79 5.45
C ILE A 28 2.82 -15.02 5.41
N LEU A 29 2.55 -14.14 6.38
CA LEU A 29 1.36 -13.29 6.38
C LEU A 29 1.34 -12.38 5.14
N TYR A 30 2.46 -11.72 4.85
CA TYR A 30 2.58 -10.87 3.67
C TYR A 30 2.35 -11.66 2.36
N GLU A 31 3.01 -12.81 2.20
CA GLU A 31 2.89 -13.64 1.00
C GLU A 31 1.48 -14.23 0.84
N LYS A 32 0.78 -14.57 1.93
CA LYS A 32 -0.62 -15.00 1.86
C LYS A 32 -1.55 -13.90 1.36
N GLY A 33 -1.38 -12.67 1.87
CA GLY A 33 -2.14 -11.52 1.38
C GLY A 33 -1.90 -11.30 -0.12
N GLN A 34 -0.64 -11.29 -0.54
CA GLN A 34 -0.25 -11.15 -1.95
C GLN A 34 -0.79 -12.28 -2.84
N ALA A 35 -0.73 -13.54 -2.39
CA ALA A 35 -1.24 -14.67 -3.14
C ALA A 35 -2.76 -14.57 -3.39
N ILE A 36 -3.53 -14.08 -2.41
CA ILE A 36 -4.98 -13.85 -2.58
C ILE A 36 -5.25 -12.78 -3.62
N ILE A 37 -4.47 -11.69 -3.61
CA ILE A 37 -4.60 -10.62 -4.60
C ILE A 37 -4.20 -11.09 -6.00
N ALA A 38 -3.17 -11.93 -6.12
CA ALA A 38 -2.75 -12.50 -7.40
C ALA A 38 -3.89 -13.27 -8.11
N LEU A 39 -4.78 -13.94 -7.35
CA LEU A 39 -5.96 -14.60 -7.91
C LEU A 39 -6.88 -13.65 -8.68
N LEU A 40 -6.92 -12.37 -8.32
CA LEU A 40 -7.72 -11.35 -9.03
C LEU A 40 -7.08 -10.94 -10.35
N HIS A 41 -5.74 -10.98 -10.43
CA HIS A 41 -4.99 -10.52 -11.60
C HIS A 41 -4.88 -11.56 -12.70
N GLU A 42 -5.02 -12.84 -12.36
CA GLU A 42 -4.86 -13.96 -13.31
C GLU A 42 -6.14 -14.26 -14.11
N ASP A 43 -7.30 -13.75 -13.71
CA ASP A 43 -8.56 -14.00 -14.39
C ASP A 43 -8.96 -12.85 -15.33
N TYR A 44 -8.62 -12.98 -16.61
CA TYR A 44 -9.01 -12.04 -17.68
C TYR A 44 -10.53 -11.80 -17.71
N TYR A 45 -11.34 -12.83 -17.49
CA TYR A 45 -12.81 -12.69 -17.50
C TYR A 45 -13.31 -11.87 -16.31
N PHE A 46 -12.59 -11.88 -15.20
CA PHE A 46 -12.92 -11.07 -14.03
C PHE A 46 -12.86 -9.56 -14.36
N PHE A 47 -11.81 -9.11 -15.05
CA PHE A 47 -11.68 -7.71 -15.47
C PHE A 47 -12.68 -7.29 -16.55
N GLU A 48 -12.99 -8.17 -17.51
CA GLU A 48 -14.05 -7.90 -18.49
C GLU A 48 -15.40 -7.72 -17.80
N ASN A 49 -15.69 -8.55 -16.79
CA ASN A 49 -16.96 -8.51 -16.08
C ASN A 49 -17.09 -7.28 -15.16
N LEU A 50 -16.00 -6.79 -14.55
CA LEU A 50 -15.98 -5.52 -13.81
C LEU A 50 -16.32 -4.31 -14.70
N ASN A 51 -15.94 -4.38 -15.98
CA ASN A 51 -16.19 -3.32 -16.96
C ASN A 51 -17.44 -3.59 -17.82
N SER A 52 -18.23 -4.62 -17.48
CA SER A 52 -19.40 -4.99 -18.26
C SER A 52 -20.47 -3.90 -18.24
N THR A 53 -21.13 -3.68 -19.38
CA THR A 53 -22.36 -2.88 -19.47
C THR A 53 -23.56 -3.59 -18.85
N ASN A 54 -23.46 -4.91 -18.60
CA ASN A 54 -24.46 -5.64 -17.84
C ASN A 54 -24.29 -5.34 -16.35
N LEU A 55 -25.24 -4.59 -15.79
CA LEU A 55 -25.19 -4.09 -14.42
C LEU A 55 -25.22 -5.21 -13.36
N GLU A 56 -25.99 -6.28 -13.58
CA GLU A 56 -26.05 -7.41 -12.64
C GLU A 56 -24.71 -8.13 -12.59
N ARG A 57 -24.12 -8.41 -13.76
CA ARG A 57 -22.81 -9.05 -13.84
C ARG A 57 -21.72 -8.19 -13.19
N LYS A 58 -21.72 -6.89 -13.49
CA LYS A 58 -20.80 -5.93 -12.88
C LYS A 58 -20.93 -5.93 -11.35
N LYS A 59 -22.17 -5.89 -10.83
CA LYS A 59 -22.44 -5.92 -9.39
C LYS A 59 -21.90 -7.18 -8.72
N VAL A 60 -22.21 -8.37 -9.24
CA VAL A 60 -21.74 -9.65 -8.68
C VAL A 60 -20.21 -9.72 -8.71
N THR A 61 -19.59 -9.23 -9.80
CA THR A 61 -18.13 -9.22 -9.92
C THR A 61 -17.50 -8.25 -8.93
N GLN A 62 -18.10 -7.08 -8.71
CA GLN A 62 -17.64 -6.12 -7.70
C GLN A 62 -17.79 -6.68 -6.27
N GLU A 63 -18.89 -7.37 -5.96
CA GLU A 63 -19.07 -8.02 -4.66
C GLU A 63 -18.02 -9.11 -4.43
N THR A 64 -17.74 -9.90 -5.47
CA THR A 64 -16.67 -10.92 -5.43
C THR A 64 -15.29 -10.28 -5.23
N TYR A 65 -15.01 -9.18 -5.93
CA TYR A 65 -13.76 -8.43 -5.78
C TYR A 65 -13.60 -7.94 -4.34
N ASN A 66 -14.62 -7.26 -3.81
CA ASN A 66 -14.62 -6.74 -2.45
C ASN A 66 -14.42 -7.86 -1.41
N PHE A 67 -15.07 -9.02 -1.63
CA PHE A 67 -14.89 -10.19 -0.77
C PHE A 67 -13.44 -10.68 -0.79
N ILE A 68 -12.84 -10.89 -1.95
CA ILE A 68 -11.46 -11.38 -2.07
C ILE A 68 -10.47 -10.38 -1.44
N VAL A 69 -10.63 -9.09 -1.73
CA VAL A 69 -9.82 -8.02 -1.12
C VAL A 69 -9.95 -8.04 0.40
N SER A 70 -11.16 -8.22 0.94
CA SER A 70 -11.36 -8.30 2.39
C SER A 70 -10.60 -9.47 3.03
N GLN A 71 -10.44 -10.59 2.32
CA GLN A 71 -9.65 -11.73 2.81
C GLN A 71 -8.15 -11.42 2.82
N ALA A 72 -7.64 -10.74 1.81
CA ALA A 72 -6.24 -10.29 1.79
C ALA A 72 -5.95 -9.30 2.93
N LEU A 73 -6.88 -8.38 3.19
CA LEU A 73 -6.77 -7.38 4.26
C LEU A 73 -6.63 -7.99 5.64
N VAL A 74 -7.21 -9.16 5.91
CA VAL A 74 -7.03 -9.86 7.20
C VAL A 74 -5.54 -10.14 7.46
N TYR A 75 -4.83 -10.68 6.47
CA TYR A 75 -3.41 -11.01 6.63
C TYR A 75 -2.52 -9.79 6.76
N PHE A 76 -2.77 -8.74 5.97
CA PHE A 76 -2.04 -7.48 6.11
C PHE A 76 -2.30 -6.83 7.46
N ASN A 77 -3.54 -6.87 7.96
CA ASN A 77 -3.88 -6.32 9.26
C ASN A 77 -3.19 -7.07 10.41
N ASP A 78 -3.14 -8.40 10.34
CA ASP A 78 -2.42 -9.22 11.32
C ASP A 78 -0.92 -8.92 11.32
N LEU A 79 -0.33 -8.71 10.13
CA LEU A 79 1.07 -8.30 10.01
C LEU A 79 1.32 -6.94 10.66
N ILE A 80 0.55 -5.92 10.28
CA ILE A 80 0.69 -4.55 10.79
C ILE A 80 0.52 -4.51 12.32
N THR A 81 -0.44 -5.27 12.86
CA THR A 81 -0.76 -5.25 14.28
C THR A 81 0.27 -5.99 15.13
N ASN A 82 0.68 -7.18 14.69
CA ASN A 82 1.50 -8.07 15.51
C ASN A 82 3.01 -7.96 15.22
N TYR A 83 3.39 -7.41 14.07
CA TYR A 83 4.78 -7.35 13.59
C TYR A 83 5.20 -5.93 13.13
N PRO A 84 5.09 -4.90 14.00
CA PRO A 84 5.37 -3.50 13.62
C PRO A 84 6.84 -3.21 13.26
N TYR A 85 7.75 -4.10 13.64
CA TYR A 85 9.19 -3.99 13.32
C TYR A 85 9.61 -4.90 12.16
N SER A 86 8.66 -5.55 11.49
CA SER A 86 8.93 -6.39 10.32
C SER A 86 9.43 -5.56 9.15
N ASP A 87 10.32 -6.15 8.34
CA ASP A 87 10.71 -5.61 7.04
C ASP A 87 9.53 -5.50 6.06
N TYR A 88 8.47 -6.29 6.28
CA TYR A 88 7.23 -6.33 5.51
C TYR A 88 6.17 -5.36 6.04
N TYR A 89 6.38 -4.72 7.19
CA TYR A 89 5.41 -3.82 7.81
C TYR A 89 4.95 -2.72 6.84
N VAL A 90 5.92 -2.01 6.25
CA VAL A 90 5.63 -0.90 5.32
C VAL A 90 4.92 -1.40 4.06
N LEU A 91 5.29 -2.58 3.58
CA LEU A 91 4.67 -3.17 2.40
C LEU A 91 3.21 -3.55 2.68
N ALA A 92 2.94 -4.22 3.80
CA ALA A 92 1.57 -4.54 4.20
C ALA A 92 0.72 -3.30 4.43
N LEU A 93 1.29 -2.26 5.05
CA LEU A 93 0.63 -0.98 5.27
C LEU A 93 0.29 -0.27 3.95
N TYR A 94 1.22 -0.31 3.00
CA TYR A 94 1.05 0.22 1.66
C TYR A 94 -0.08 -0.50 0.92
N GLU A 95 -0.05 -1.84 0.86
CA GLU A 95 -1.09 -2.63 0.19
C GLU A 95 -2.46 -2.40 0.83
N LYS A 96 -2.54 -2.43 2.16
CA LYS A 96 -3.77 -2.14 2.90
C LYS A 96 -4.31 -0.75 2.55
N ALA A 97 -3.46 0.28 2.46
CA ALA A 97 -3.89 1.63 2.09
C ALA A 97 -4.52 1.69 0.68
N HIS A 98 -3.94 0.98 -0.30
CA HIS A 98 -4.51 0.90 -1.64
C HIS A 98 -5.86 0.19 -1.67
N PHE A 99 -6.00 -0.93 -0.97
CA PHE A 99 -7.25 -1.67 -0.91
C PHE A 99 -8.35 -0.91 -0.16
N GLU A 100 -8.02 -0.22 0.93
CA GLU A 100 -8.97 0.64 1.64
C GLU A 100 -9.45 1.78 0.75
N TYR A 101 -8.57 2.38 -0.07
CA TYR A 101 -8.99 3.38 -1.05
C TYR A 101 -9.91 2.80 -2.14
N GLN A 102 -9.60 1.60 -2.65
CA GLN A 102 -10.46 0.90 -3.62
C GLN A 102 -11.83 0.50 -3.06
N LEU A 103 -11.91 0.26 -1.75
CA LEU A 103 -13.14 0.00 -1.01
C LEU A 103 -13.86 1.30 -0.57
N ASP A 104 -13.46 2.45 -1.11
CA ASP A 104 -14.01 3.79 -0.81
C ASP A 104 -13.82 4.24 0.65
N ASN A 105 -12.93 3.60 1.39
CA ASN A 105 -12.52 4.02 2.73
C ASN A 105 -11.36 5.03 2.67
N LYS A 106 -11.62 6.18 2.02
CA LYS A 106 -10.60 7.21 1.73
C LYS A 106 -9.90 7.72 2.98
N LYS A 107 -10.64 7.85 4.09
CA LYS A 107 -10.07 8.30 5.37
C LYS A 107 -8.98 7.35 5.88
N ALA A 108 -9.29 6.05 5.97
CA ALA A 108 -8.32 5.06 6.44
C ALA A 108 -7.11 4.98 5.50
N ALA A 109 -7.35 5.01 4.19
CA ALA A 109 -6.29 5.05 3.19
C ALA A 109 -5.37 6.27 3.37
N LYS A 110 -5.94 7.48 3.50
CA LYS A 110 -5.20 8.74 3.71
C LYS A 110 -4.33 8.66 4.97
N GLU A 111 -4.88 8.17 6.08
CA GLU A 111 -4.15 8.00 7.34
C GLU A 111 -2.94 7.06 7.17
N MET A 112 -3.13 5.91 6.50
CA MET A 112 -2.04 4.96 6.27
C MET A 112 -0.99 5.49 5.30
N PHE A 113 -1.38 6.11 4.19
CA PHE A 113 -0.43 6.74 3.28
C PHE A 113 0.39 7.82 3.97
N LEU A 114 -0.24 8.68 4.78
CA LEU A 114 0.47 9.68 5.58
C LEU A 114 1.43 9.04 6.57
N SER A 115 1.05 7.93 7.22
CA SER A 115 1.92 7.21 8.14
C SER A 115 3.18 6.68 7.43
N ILE A 116 3.05 6.15 6.20
CA ILE A 116 4.19 5.68 5.37
C ILE A 116 5.18 6.81 5.10
N LEU A 117 4.68 8.03 4.85
CA LEU A 117 5.52 9.21 4.58
C LEU A 117 6.28 9.72 5.81
N ASN A 118 5.87 9.32 7.01
CA ASN A 118 6.43 9.76 8.29
C ASN A 118 7.34 8.71 8.93
N LEU A 119 7.53 7.54 8.30
CA LEU A 119 8.44 6.50 8.78
C LEU A 119 9.89 6.88 8.46
N GLU A 120 10.69 7.14 9.50
CA GLU A 120 12.10 7.57 9.37
C GLU A 120 12.97 6.56 8.60
N ASN A 121 12.70 5.26 8.75
CA ASN A 121 13.51 4.18 8.18
C ASN A 121 12.83 3.47 6.99
N ASN A 122 11.95 4.16 6.26
CA ASN A 122 11.32 3.55 5.09
C ASN A 122 12.32 3.37 3.93
N LYS A 123 12.83 2.14 3.78
CA LYS A 123 13.74 1.75 2.70
C LYS A 123 13.06 1.57 1.33
N TRP A 124 11.74 1.46 1.30
CA TRP A 124 10.96 1.17 0.12
C TRP A 124 10.54 2.45 -0.60
N LYS A 125 11.46 3.08 -1.34
CA LYS A 125 11.22 4.37 -2.03
C LYS A 125 9.97 4.41 -2.90
N PHE A 126 9.62 3.29 -3.55
CA PHE A 126 8.41 3.21 -4.37
C PHE A 126 7.14 3.45 -3.54
N THR A 127 7.07 2.92 -2.30
CA THR A 127 5.92 3.12 -1.41
C THR A 127 5.71 4.59 -1.08
N ILE A 128 6.80 5.36 -0.87
CA ILE A 128 6.74 6.80 -0.63
C ILE A 128 6.19 7.52 -1.86
N ASN A 129 6.77 7.25 -3.03
CA ASN A 129 6.41 7.94 -4.27
C ASN A 129 4.98 7.62 -4.73
N ASP A 130 4.52 6.39 -4.56
CA ASP A 130 3.17 6.01 -4.92
C ASP A 130 2.14 6.47 -3.88
N SER A 131 2.49 6.44 -2.58
CA SER A 131 1.66 7.05 -1.51
C SER A 131 1.41 8.53 -1.77
N LEU A 132 2.43 9.30 -2.19
CA LEU A 132 2.26 10.71 -2.56
C LEU A 132 1.31 10.89 -3.75
N MET A 133 1.35 9.98 -4.72
CA MET A 133 0.46 10.02 -5.88
C MET A 133 -0.98 9.67 -5.48
N SER A 134 -1.17 8.68 -4.61
CA SER A 134 -2.48 8.32 -4.05
C SER A 134 -3.06 9.44 -3.19
N LEU A 135 -2.26 10.06 -2.33
CA LEU A 135 -2.68 11.22 -1.53
C LEU A 135 -3.07 12.42 -2.41
N ALA A 136 -2.33 12.68 -3.49
CA ALA A 136 -2.69 13.71 -4.45
C ALA A 136 -4.03 13.40 -5.15
N ALA A 137 -4.29 12.13 -5.50
CA ALA A 137 -5.55 11.72 -6.10
C ALA A 137 -6.72 11.91 -5.14
N ILE A 138 -6.58 11.45 -3.89
CA ILE A 138 -7.59 11.66 -2.84
C ILE A 138 -7.86 13.16 -2.65
N ALA A 139 -6.81 13.99 -2.55
CA ALA A 139 -6.96 15.43 -2.38
C ALA A 139 -7.63 16.11 -3.59
N ILE A 140 -7.41 15.63 -4.82
CA ILE A 140 -8.12 16.12 -6.01
C ILE A 140 -9.62 15.79 -5.92
N GLU A 141 -9.96 14.55 -5.55
CA GLU A 141 -11.35 14.11 -5.37
C GLU A 141 -12.07 14.89 -4.27
N GLU A 142 -11.34 15.27 -3.21
CA GLU A 142 -11.84 16.09 -2.09
C GLU A 142 -11.82 17.60 -2.40
N HIS A 143 -11.39 18.00 -3.62
CA HIS A 143 -11.21 19.39 -4.03
C HIS A 143 -10.20 20.21 -3.18
N GLU A 144 -9.30 19.51 -2.48
CA GLU A 144 -8.17 20.06 -1.73
C GLU A 144 -6.96 20.31 -2.66
N PHE A 145 -7.15 21.10 -3.72
CA PHE A 145 -6.20 21.25 -4.82
C PHE A 145 -4.80 21.75 -4.40
N GLU A 146 -4.72 22.65 -3.42
CA GLU A 146 -3.46 23.16 -2.89
C GLU A 146 -2.68 22.04 -2.18
N GLN A 147 -3.37 21.16 -1.46
CA GLN A 147 -2.76 20.01 -0.80
C GLN A 147 -2.31 18.96 -1.83
N ALA A 148 -3.14 18.71 -2.85
CA ALA A 148 -2.77 17.82 -3.95
C ALA A 148 -1.49 18.28 -4.67
N LEU A 149 -1.34 19.59 -4.89
CA LEU A 149 -0.14 20.18 -5.49
C LEU A 149 1.10 19.91 -4.63
N GLN A 150 1.01 20.11 -3.32
CA GLN A 150 2.11 19.85 -2.39
C GLN A 150 2.57 18.38 -2.44
N TYR A 151 1.65 17.43 -2.53
CA TYR A 151 2.00 16.01 -2.65
C TYR A 151 2.71 15.69 -3.98
N LEU A 152 2.23 16.24 -5.11
CA LEU A 152 2.88 16.02 -6.41
C LEU A 152 4.26 16.66 -6.51
N ASP A 153 4.43 17.86 -5.97
CA ASP A 153 5.73 18.55 -5.92
C ASP A 153 6.71 17.78 -5.04
N ARG A 154 6.27 17.30 -3.87
CA ARG A 154 7.09 16.43 -3.00
C ARG A 154 7.50 15.15 -3.73
N ARG A 155 6.58 14.49 -4.45
CA ARG A 155 6.89 13.29 -5.25
C ARG A 155 7.97 13.56 -6.29
N LYS A 156 7.84 14.68 -7.01
CA LYS A 156 8.84 15.08 -8.02
C LYS A 156 10.22 15.30 -7.39
N SER A 157 10.27 15.87 -6.18
CA SER A 157 11.52 16.13 -5.47
C SER A 157 12.20 14.88 -4.89
N ASN A 158 11.43 13.82 -4.57
CA ASN A 158 11.94 12.57 -3.99
C ASN A 158 12.75 11.70 -4.96
N GLY A 159 12.81 12.06 -6.24
CA GLY A 159 13.44 11.25 -7.28
C GLY A 159 12.49 10.17 -7.78
N LEU A 160 12.20 10.21 -9.08
CA LEU A 160 11.35 9.23 -9.74
C LEU A 160 12.19 8.00 -10.08
N PHE A 161 11.76 6.85 -9.60
CA PHE A 161 12.38 5.56 -9.89
C PHE A 161 11.43 4.77 -10.77
N TYR A 162 11.97 4.18 -11.84
CA TYR A 162 11.22 3.39 -12.81
C TYR A 162 11.96 2.10 -13.09
N PHE A 163 11.23 0.99 -13.15
CA PHE A 163 11.75 -0.31 -13.53
C PHE A 163 11.83 -0.45 -15.06
N CYS A 164 10.96 0.22 -15.82
CA CYS A 164 10.99 0.20 -17.29
C CYS A 164 10.51 1.51 -17.95
N GLY A 165 10.74 1.65 -19.26
CA GLY A 165 10.34 2.84 -20.02
C GLY A 165 8.83 3.07 -20.08
N ASN A 166 8.04 2.00 -20.16
CA ASN A 166 6.57 2.09 -20.23
C ASN A 166 5.98 2.61 -18.91
N GLU A 167 6.52 2.16 -17.77
CA GLU A 167 6.14 2.65 -16.44
C GLU A 167 6.43 4.14 -16.30
N ARG A 168 7.58 4.59 -16.81
CA ARG A 168 7.94 6.00 -16.85
C ARG A 168 6.93 6.82 -17.62
N GLU A 169 6.65 6.45 -18.87
CA GLU A 169 5.72 7.19 -19.73
C GLU A 169 4.32 7.26 -19.11
N THR A 170 3.80 6.13 -18.63
CA THR A 170 2.47 6.07 -17.99
C THR A 170 2.42 6.94 -16.74
N THR A 171 3.47 6.93 -15.93
CA THR A 171 3.57 7.77 -14.75
C THR A 171 3.64 9.25 -15.09
N GLU A 172 4.43 9.64 -16.09
CA GLU A 172 4.56 11.05 -16.51
C GLU A 172 3.23 11.58 -17.06
N ILE A 173 2.52 10.78 -17.86
CA ILE A 173 1.16 11.11 -18.33
C ILE A 173 0.20 11.28 -17.16
N ARG A 174 0.21 10.33 -16.21
CA ARG A 174 -0.66 10.41 -15.02
C ARG A 174 -0.37 11.67 -14.20
N MET A 175 0.90 11.96 -13.90
CA MET A 175 1.28 13.18 -13.19
C MET A 175 0.81 14.44 -13.92
N LYS A 176 1.03 14.50 -15.24
CA LYS A 176 0.60 15.65 -16.06
C LYS A 176 -0.91 15.86 -15.95
N ASN A 177 -1.70 14.81 -16.10
CA ASN A 177 -3.16 14.89 -15.99
C ASN A 177 -3.60 15.41 -14.61
N MET A 178 -2.96 14.95 -13.53
CA MET A 178 -3.24 15.43 -12.19
C MET A 178 -2.87 16.91 -12.01
N TYR A 179 -1.71 17.35 -12.51
CA TYR A 179 -1.35 18.78 -12.51
C TYR A 179 -2.38 19.60 -13.29
N ASP A 180 -2.81 19.15 -14.47
CA ASP A 180 -3.80 19.86 -15.28
C ASP A 180 -5.15 20.00 -14.55
N GLU A 181 -5.58 18.95 -13.83
CA GLU A 181 -6.79 18.95 -13.02
C GLU A 181 -6.69 19.92 -11.83
N ILE A 182 -5.57 19.87 -11.09
CA ILE A 182 -5.28 20.81 -9.99
C ILE A 182 -5.32 22.25 -10.50
N GLN A 183 -4.65 22.56 -11.61
CA GLN A 183 -4.61 23.91 -12.17
C GLN A 183 -5.98 24.41 -12.62
N LYS A 184 -6.83 23.52 -13.16
CA LYS A 184 -8.22 23.86 -13.47
C LYS A 184 -9.03 24.13 -12.20
N GLY A 185 -8.82 23.35 -11.14
CA GLY A 185 -9.46 23.52 -9.84
C GLY A 185 -9.10 24.85 -9.17
N LEU A 186 -7.80 25.17 -9.12
CA LEU A 186 -7.29 26.41 -8.51
C LEU A 186 -7.79 27.68 -9.22
N LYS A 187 -8.02 27.64 -10.53
CA LYS A 187 -8.56 28.77 -11.30
C LYS A 187 -10.06 29.04 -11.10
N LYS A 188 -10.78 28.10 -10.49
CA LYS A 188 -12.23 28.20 -10.25
C LYS A 188 -12.57 28.71 -8.84
N LYS A 189 -11.57 28.80 -7.95
CA LYS A 189 -11.68 29.48 -6.65
C LYS A 189 -11.48 30.98 -6.84
#